data_AF-A0A5P9I1J2-F1
#
_entry.id   AF-A0A5P9I1J2-F1
#
_cell.length_a   1.000
_cell.length_b   1.000
_cell.length_c   1.000
_cell.angle_alpha   90.00
_cell.angle_beta   90.00
_cell.angle_gamma   90.00
#
_symmetry.space_group_name_H-M   'P 1'
#
loop_
_entity.id
_entity.type
_entity.pdbx_description
1 polymer ?
#
loop_
_entity_poly.entity_id
_entity_poly.type
_entity_poly.pdbx_seq_one_letter_code
_entity_poly.pdbx_strand_id
1 'polypeptide(L)'
;MRVHQSGKPFDDPSGDRLRDWLGMTAEEFYDMRRVAVIPMAFCFPGYDAKGSDLPPPKICGQTWHDRVMAALGAVKLRVIVGGYSHRYHLGEKGPVTETVRNWRDHAPGVFPLPHPSWRNTGWLKKNPWFEAEVLPALREEVRRALDD
;
A
#
# COMPACT_ATOMS: atom_id res chain seq x y z
N MET A 1 -8.69 -14.11 -8.37
CA MET A 1 -8.03 -15.45 -8.47
C MET A 1 -6.59 -15.42 -9.00
N ARG A 2 -6.20 -14.49 -9.90
CA ARG A 2 -4.85 -14.43 -10.51
C ARG A 2 -3.69 -14.36 -9.49
N VAL A 3 -3.79 -13.47 -8.49
CA VAL A 3 -2.77 -13.27 -7.43
C VAL A 3 -2.60 -14.50 -6.51
N HIS A 4 -3.69 -15.19 -6.17
CA HIS A 4 -3.62 -16.39 -5.31
C HIS A 4 -2.90 -17.55 -6.01
N GLN A 5 -2.94 -17.59 -7.34
CA GLN A 5 -2.30 -18.64 -8.14
C GLN A 5 -0.83 -18.34 -8.46
N SER A 6 -0.46 -17.06 -8.62
CA SER A 6 0.94 -16.69 -8.92
C SER A 6 1.82 -16.58 -7.67
N GLY A 7 1.21 -16.44 -6.48
CA GLY A 7 1.93 -16.24 -5.22
C GLY A 7 2.64 -14.87 -5.12
N LYS A 8 2.48 -14.01 -6.13
CA LYS A 8 3.09 -12.68 -6.21
C LYS A 8 2.07 -11.63 -5.77
N PRO A 9 2.30 -10.91 -4.67
CA PRO A 9 1.39 -9.84 -4.25
C PRO A 9 1.36 -8.74 -5.32
N PHE A 10 0.18 -8.17 -5.59
CA PHE A 10 0.00 -7.15 -6.64
C PHE A 10 0.34 -7.62 -8.08
N ASP A 11 0.15 -8.91 -8.37
CA ASP A 11 0.15 -9.45 -9.73
C ASP A 11 -1.24 -9.34 -10.40
N ASP A 12 -1.74 -8.10 -10.46
CA ASP A 12 -3.02 -7.73 -11.05
C ASP A 12 -3.01 -6.25 -11.50
N PRO A 13 -4.09 -5.74 -12.15
CA PRO A 13 -4.14 -4.35 -12.60
C PRO A 13 -4.04 -3.29 -11.50
N SER A 14 -4.39 -3.62 -10.26
CA SER A 14 -4.18 -2.70 -9.13
C SER A 14 -2.69 -2.59 -8.81
N GLY A 15 -1.95 -3.68 -8.98
CA GLY A 15 -0.50 -3.68 -8.90
C GLY A 15 0.20 -2.93 -10.01
N ASP A 16 -0.29 -3.01 -11.25
CA ASP A 16 0.24 -2.20 -12.36
C ASP A 16 0.14 -0.70 -12.03
N ARG A 17 -1.02 -0.28 -11.52
CA ARG A 17 -1.22 1.10 -11.09
C ARG A 17 -0.35 1.47 -9.89
N LEU A 18 -0.17 0.58 -8.92
CA LEU A 18 0.72 0.85 -7.79
C LEU A 18 2.16 1.07 -8.24
N ARG A 19 2.66 0.23 -9.15
CA ARG A 19 4.00 0.38 -9.72
C ARG A 19 4.14 1.70 -10.48
N ASP A 20 3.14 2.08 -11.26
CA ASP A 20 3.10 3.39 -11.92
C ASP A 20 3.16 4.54 -10.91
N TRP A 21 2.36 4.50 -9.84
CA TRP A 21 2.39 5.51 -8.78
C TRP A 21 3.77 5.63 -8.13
N LEU A 22 4.38 4.50 -7.80
CA LEU A 22 5.73 4.42 -7.22
C LEU A 22 6.82 4.81 -8.23
N GLY A 23 6.50 4.84 -9.52
CA GLY A 23 7.47 5.04 -10.59
C GLY A 23 8.48 3.90 -10.67
N MET A 24 8.07 2.66 -10.36
CA MET A 24 8.92 1.47 -10.33
C MET A 24 8.63 0.54 -11.51
N THR A 25 9.65 -0.15 -12.00
CA THR A 25 9.43 -1.28 -12.92
C THR A 25 8.92 -2.51 -12.16
N ALA A 26 8.46 -3.53 -12.89
CA ALA A 26 8.07 -4.80 -12.27
C ALA A 26 9.28 -5.50 -11.62
N GLU A 27 10.44 -5.44 -12.27
CA GLU A 27 11.68 -6.03 -11.78
C GLU A 27 12.11 -5.40 -10.45
N GLU A 28 12.05 -4.06 -10.35
CA GLU A 28 12.37 -3.34 -9.10
C GLU A 28 11.36 -3.70 -7.99
N PHE A 29 10.07 -3.70 -8.31
CA PHE A 29 9.00 -3.95 -7.33
C PHE A 29 9.04 -5.38 -6.77
N TYR A 30 9.51 -6.35 -7.56
CA TYR A 30 9.60 -7.75 -7.16
C TYR A 30 11.01 -8.18 -6.70
N ASP A 31 12.00 -7.27 -6.62
CA ASP A 31 13.30 -7.59 -6.00
C ASP A 31 13.15 -7.63 -4.47
N MET A 32 12.99 -8.85 -3.93
CA MET A 32 12.82 -9.11 -2.50
C MET A 32 14.01 -8.68 -1.63
N ARG A 33 15.17 -8.34 -2.21
CA ARG A 33 16.30 -7.79 -1.46
C ARG A 33 16.10 -6.30 -1.14
N ARG A 34 15.19 -5.63 -1.83
CA ARG A 34 14.95 -4.19 -1.77
C ARG A 34 13.53 -3.86 -1.32
N VAL A 35 12.55 -4.66 -1.75
CA VAL A 35 11.13 -4.40 -1.54
C VAL A 35 10.47 -5.53 -0.76
N ALA A 36 9.77 -5.17 0.32
CA ALA A 36 8.90 -6.05 1.07
C ALA A 36 7.44 -5.61 0.88
N VAL A 37 6.58 -6.55 0.46
CA VAL A 37 5.13 -6.31 0.34
C VAL A 37 4.40 -7.14 1.39
N ILE A 38 3.85 -6.47 2.40
CA ILE A 38 3.28 -7.13 3.58
C ILE A 38 1.79 -6.74 3.69
N PRO A 39 0.85 -7.64 3.33
CA PRO A 39 -0.58 -7.35 3.37
C PRO A 39 -1.12 -7.38 4.80
N MET A 40 -2.22 -6.67 5.07
CA MET A 40 -2.92 -6.76 6.37
C MET A 40 -3.58 -8.13 6.62
N ALA A 41 -3.84 -8.91 5.57
CA ALA A 41 -4.30 -10.29 5.65
C ALA A 41 -3.28 -11.23 4.99
N PHE A 42 -2.87 -12.28 5.71
CA PHE A 42 -1.94 -13.29 5.17
C PHE A 42 -2.63 -14.46 4.48
N CYS A 43 -3.96 -14.48 4.47
CA CYS A 43 -4.79 -15.39 3.70
C CYS A 43 -5.86 -14.61 2.93
N PHE A 44 -6.32 -15.18 1.81
CA PHE A 44 -7.43 -14.61 1.07
C PHE A 44 -8.70 -14.67 1.94
N PRO A 45 -9.35 -13.54 2.27
CA PRO A 45 -10.43 -13.51 3.25
C PRO A 45 -11.78 -13.98 2.69
N GLY A 46 -11.87 -14.21 1.38
CA GLY A 46 -13.12 -14.51 0.68
C GLY A 46 -13.77 -13.26 0.08
N TYR A 47 -14.83 -13.48 -0.69
CA TYR A 47 -15.66 -12.42 -1.26
C TYR A 47 -16.95 -12.25 -0.46
N ASP A 48 -17.44 -11.02 -0.35
CA ASP A 48 -18.81 -10.76 0.09
C ASP A 48 -19.83 -11.11 -1.03
N ALA A 49 -21.13 -11.07 -0.69
CA ALA A 49 -22.20 -11.35 -1.64
C ALA A 49 -22.23 -10.40 -2.86
N LYS A 50 -21.49 -9.28 -2.82
CA LYS A 50 -21.38 -8.29 -3.91
C LYS A 50 -20.06 -8.44 -4.68
N GLY A 51 -19.28 -9.49 -4.42
CA GLY A 51 -18.01 -9.76 -5.08
C GLY A 51 -16.86 -8.83 -4.67
N SER A 52 -16.94 -8.21 -3.49
CA SER A 52 -15.86 -7.42 -2.91
C SER A 52 -15.06 -8.27 -1.93
N ASP A 53 -13.75 -8.06 -1.84
CA ASP A 53 -12.95 -8.75 -0.82
C ASP A 53 -13.48 -8.43 0.58
N LEU A 54 -13.59 -9.46 1.40
CA LEU A 54 -13.87 -9.32 2.83
C LEU A 54 -12.73 -8.56 3.53
N PRO A 55 -13.01 -7.88 4.65
CA PRO A 55 -11.98 -7.16 5.38
C PRO A 55 -10.89 -8.10 5.90
N PRO A 56 -9.65 -7.62 6.09
CA PRO A 56 -8.58 -8.40 6.71
C PRO A 56 -9.03 -8.99 8.05
N PRO A 57 -8.88 -10.32 8.26
CA PRO A 57 -9.24 -10.94 9.52
C PRO A 57 -8.38 -10.35 10.65
N LYS A 58 -9.01 -9.94 11.76
CA LYS A 58 -8.30 -9.33 12.91
C LYS A 58 -7.19 -10.23 13.45
N ILE A 59 -7.40 -11.54 13.41
CA ILE A 59 -6.41 -12.53 13.86
C ILE A 59 -5.08 -12.40 13.12
N CYS A 60 -5.09 -11.97 11.85
CA CYS A 60 -3.87 -11.76 11.08
C CYS A 60 -3.00 -10.67 11.69
N GLY A 61 -3.62 -9.52 11.97
CA GLY A 61 -3.00 -8.40 12.67
C GLY A 61 -2.48 -8.80 14.04
N GLN A 62 -3.34 -9.42 14.85
CA GLN A 62 -3.07 -9.71 16.26
C GLN A 62 -2.01 -10.79 16.47
N THR A 63 -1.86 -11.74 15.54
CA THR A 63 -1.01 -12.91 15.76
C THR A 63 0.38 -12.75 15.15
N TRP A 64 0.47 -12.14 13.96
CA TRP A 64 1.67 -12.24 13.14
C TRP A 64 2.27 -10.89 12.72
N HIS A 65 1.46 -9.83 12.60
CA HIS A 65 1.90 -8.58 11.95
C HIS A 65 3.04 -7.90 12.69
N ASP A 66 2.92 -7.71 14.01
CA ASP A 66 3.98 -7.12 14.84
C ASP A 66 5.28 -7.93 14.76
N ARG A 67 5.18 -9.27 14.70
CA ARG A 67 6.33 -10.16 14.57
C ARG A 67 7.02 -10.01 13.22
N VAL A 68 6.24 -9.90 12.14
CA VAL A 68 6.76 -9.66 10.79
C VAL A 68 7.45 -8.29 10.73
N MET A 69 6.84 -7.24 11.28
CA MET A 69 7.46 -5.90 11.32
C MET A 69 8.77 -5.90 12.12
N ALA A 70 8.81 -6.59 13.26
CA ALA A 70 10.02 -6.72 14.06
C ALA A 70 11.14 -7.47 13.30
N ALA A 71 10.79 -8.51 12.54
CA ALA A 71 11.75 -9.27 11.74
C ALA A 71 12.25 -8.48 10.51
N LEU A 72 11.41 -7.62 9.92
CA LEU A 72 11.80 -6.75 8.82
C LEU A 72 12.81 -5.69 9.27
N GLY A 73 12.69 -5.22 10.51
CA GLY A 73 13.57 -4.22 11.08
C GLY A 73 13.33 -2.82 10.52
N ALA A 74 14.38 -1.99 10.51
CA ALA A 74 14.30 -0.62 10.01
C ALA A 74 14.22 -0.60 8.48
N VAL A 75 13.22 0.10 7.95
CA VAL A 75 13.04 0.35 6.52
C VAL A 75 13.12 1.85 6.24
N LYS A 76 13.74 2.23 5.12
CA LYS A 76 13.96 3.64 4.76
C LYS A 76 12.66 4.36 4.39
N LEU A 77 11.76 3.67 3.70
CA LEU A 77 10.50 4.20 3.22
C LEU A 77 9.37 3.20 3.46
N ARG A 78 8.22 3.68 3.94
CA ARG A 78 7.00 2.88 4.11
C ARG A 78 5.86 3.47 3.31
N VAL A 79 5.30 2.67 2.41
CA VAL A 79 4.11 3.04 1.65
C VAL A 79 2.90 2.30 2.23
N ILE A 80 1.99 3.05 2.85
CA ILE A 80 0.86 2.49 3.59
C ILE A 80 -0.41 2.59 2.74
N VAL A 81 -0.81 1.47 2.15
CA VAL A 81 -1.90 1.43 1.15
C VAL A 81 -3.24 1.03 1.80
N GLY A 82 -4.21 1.94 1.77
CA GLY A 82 -5.60 1.70 2.17
C GLY A 82 -5.88 1.82 3.67
N GLY A 83 -7.16 2.05 4.00
CA GLY A 83 -7.59 2.45 5.35
C GLY A 83 -7.35 1.42 6.46
N TYR A 84 -7.36 0.11 6.15
CA TYR A 84 -6.99 -0.90 7.14
C TYR A 84 -5.52 -0.79 7.54
N SER A 85 -4.65 -0.57 6.57
CA SER A 85 -3.23 -0.35 6.77
C SER A 85 -2.96 0.98 7.48
N HIS A 86 -3.68 2.07 7.11
CA HIS A 86 -3.59 3.36 7.80
C HIS A 86 -3.89 3.23 9.29
N ARG A 87 -4.98 2.54 9.64
CA ARG A 87 -5.36 2.34 11.04
C ARG A 87 -4.31 1.58 11.85
N TYR A 88 -3.73 0.54 11.26
CA TYR A 88 -2.75 -0.29 11.96
C TYR A 88 -1.40 0.41 12.07
N HIS A 89 -0.88 0.98 10.97
CA HIS A 89 0.47 1.52 10.92
C HIS A 89 0.60 2.97 11.38
N LEU A 90 -0.46 3.77 11.27
CA LEU A 90 -0.45 5.20 11.57
C LEU A 90 -1.32 5.56 12.78
N GLY A 91 -2.16 4.63 13.25
CA GLY A 91 -3.16 4.91 14.29
C GLY A 91 -4.35 5.73 13.77
N GLU A 92 -4.39 6.05 12.48
CA GLU A 92 -5.40 6.89 11.86
C GLU A 92 -6.75 6.19 11.74
N LYS A 93 -7.78 6.80 12.32
CA LYS A 93 -9.16 6.27 12.32
C LYS A 93 -10.10 7.03 11.39
N GLY A 94 -9.63 8.14 10.84
CA GLY A 94 -10.39 9.03 9.96
C GLY A 94 -10.58 8.49 8.54
N PRO A 95 -11.25 9.26 7.67
CA PRO A 95 -11.42 8.93 6.26
C PRO A 95 -10.08 8.87 5.52
N VAL A 96 -9.91 7.88 4.63
CA VAL A 96 -8.71 7.72 3.79
C VAL A 96 -8.31 9.01 3.08
N THR A 97 -9.27 9.78 2.57
CA THR A 97 -9.00 11.04 1.88
C THR A 97 -8.23 12.02 2.76
N GLU A 98 -8.61 12.14 4.03
CA GLU A 98 -7.99 13.08 4.97
C GLU A 98 -6.58 12.64 5.34
N THR A 99 -6.40 11.36 5.68
CA THR A 99 -5.07 10.78 5.93
C THR A 99 -4.13 10.95 4.75
N VAL A 100 -4.60 10.72 3.52
CA VAL A 100 -3.79 10.90 2.30
C VAL A 100 -3.52 12.39 2.04
N ARG A 101 -4.46 13.28 2.34
CA ARG A 101 -4.27 14.73 2.15
C ARG A 101 -3.19 15.29 3.08
N ASN A 102 -3.11 14.73 4.29
CA ASN A 102 -2.13 15.10 5.31
C ASN A 102 -0.83 14.29 5.21
N TRP A 103 -0.49 13.75 4.04
CA TRP A 103 0.71 12.91 3.85
C TRP A 103 2.02 13.55 4.34
N ARG A 104 2.11 14.89 4.30
CA ARG A 104 3.28 15.65 4.74
C ARG A 104 3.59 15.47 6.24
N ASP A 105 2.59 15.13 7.05
CA ASP A 105 2.76 14.85 8.48
C ASP A 105 3.51 13.53 8.74
N HIS A 106 3.61 12.68 7.72
CA HIS A 106 4.24 11.36 7.78
C HIS A 106 5.53 11.28 6.93
N ALA A 107 5.74 12.24 6.03
CA ALA A 107 6.92 12.33 5.17
C ALA A 107 8.21 12.69 5.96
N PRO A 108 9.40 12.41 5.41
CA PRO A 108 9.67 11.69 4.16
C PRO A 108 9.62 10.16 4.30
N GLY A 109 9.64 9.62 5.52
CA GLY A 109 9.78 8.18 5.75
C GLY A 109 8.50 7.36 5.49
N VAL A 110 7.32 7.99 5.46
CA VAL A 110 6.03 7.29 5.37
C VAL A 110 5.05 8.02 4.47
N PHE A 111 4.41 7.28 3.55
CA PHE A 111 3.39 7.82 2.64
C PHE A 111 2.09 7.01 2.73
N PRO A 112 0.98 7.59 3.23
CA PRO A 112 -0.34 6.98 3.12
C PRO A 112 -0.90 7.13 1.70
N LEU A 113 -1.36 6.03 1.11
CA LEU A 113 -2.02 6.01 -0.19
C LEU A 113 -3.45 5.45 -0.11
N PRO A 114 -4.37 5.86 -1.00
CA PRO A 114 -5.61 5.11 -1.23
C PRO A 114 -5.28 3.75 -1.86
N HIS A 115 -6.24 2.83 -1.88
CA HIS A 115 -6.04 1.56 -2.59
C HIS A 115 -5.96 1.79 -4.12
N PRO A 116 -5.04 1.16 -4.87
CA PRO A 116 -4.86 1.36 -6.31
C PRO A 116 -5.92 0.67 -7.19
N SER A 117 -7.05 0.25 -6.62
CA SER A 117 -8.12 -0.44 -7.37
C SER A 117 -8.80 0.52 -8.34
N TRP A 118 -9.27 0.00 -9.49
CA TRP A 118 -10.12 0.75 -10.43
C TRP A 118 -11.37 1.34 -9.78
N ARG A 119 -11.84 0.77 -8.66
CA ARG A 119 -12.96 1.33 -7.88
C ARG A 119 -12.65 2.74 -7.34
N ASN A 120 -11.37 3.07 -7.15
CA ASN A 120 -10.92 4.40 -6.71
C ASN A 120 -10.70 5.40 -7.85
N THR A 121 -10.96 5.05 -9.12
CA THR A 121 -10.81 6.00 -10.24
C THR A 121 -11.69 7.25 -10.07
N GLY A 122 -12.90 7.11 -9.55
CA GLY A 122 -13.77 8.26 -9.25
C GLY A 122 -13.23 9.15 -8.12
N TRP A 123 -12.51 8.56 -7.16
CA TRP A 123 -11.84 9.31 -6.10
C TRP A 123 -10.65 10.11 -6.66
N LEU A 124 -9.83 9.51 -7.53
CA LEU A 124 -8.69 10.19 -8.16
C LEU A 124 -9.14 11.42 -8.95
N LYS A 125 -10.19 11.28 -9.77
CA LYS A 125 -10.78 12.40 -10.54
C LYS A 125 -11.26 13.56 -9.66
N LYS A 126 -11.73 13.28 -8.43
CA LYS A 126 -12.19 14.30 -7.48
C LYS A 126 -11.04 14.88 -6.64
N ASN A 127 -9.87 14.25 -6.65
CA ASN A 127 -8.72 14.60 -5.82
C ASN A 127 -7.45 14.73 -6.70
N PRO A 128 -7.43 15.65 -7.68
CA PRO A 128 -6.30 15.78 -8.62
C PRO A 128 -4.97 16.14 -7.93
N TRP A 129 -5.04 16.70 -6.72
CA TRP A 129 -3.87 16.95 -5.86
C TRP A 129 -3.10 15.67 -5.51
N PHE A 130 -3.73 14.50 -5.55
CA PHE A 130 -3.03 13.23 -5.32
C PHE A 130 -1.93 13.01 -6.37
N GLU A 131 -2.28 13.16 -7.64
CA GLU A 131 -1.34 13.00 -8.75
C GLU A 131 -0.37 14.19 -8.86
N ALA A 132 -0.85 15.41 -8.56
CA ALA A 132 -0.04 16.62 -8.71
C ALA A 132 0.97 16.84 -7.56
N GLU A 133 0.67 16.36 -6.35
CA GLU A 133 1.48 16.66 -5.16
C GLU A 133 2.04 15.42 -4.48
N VAL A 134 1.22 14.36 -4.31
CA VAL A 134 1.64 13.18 -3.54
C VAL A 134 2.58 12.30 -4.35
N LEU A 135 2.20 11.99 -5.59
CA LEU A 135 2.98 11.07 -6.43
C LEU A 135 4.39 11.58 -6.77
N PRO A 136 4.61 12.86 -7.11
CA PRO A 136 5.96 13.36 -7.37
C PRO A 136 6.87 13.25 -6.14
N ALA A 137 6.37 13.64 -4.96
CA ALA A 137 7.12 13.55 -3.71
C ALA A 137 7.41 12.09 -3.32
N LEU A 138 6.43 11.20 -3.47
CA LEU A 138 6.62 9.77 -3.23
C LEU A 138 7.68 9.18 -4.16
N ARG A 139 7.63 9.49 -5.46
CA ARG A 139 8.60 8.97 -6.44
C ARG A 139 10.03 9.42 -6.13
N GLU A 140 10.20 10.64 -5.64
CA GLU A 140 11.50 11.12 -5.19
C GLU A 140 12.04 10.27 -4.03
N GLU A 141 11.22 10.03 -3.00
CA GLU A 141 11.62 9.21 -1.86
C GLU A 141 11.81 7.73 -2.20
N VAL A 142 11.03 7.19 -3.15
CA VAL A 142 11.24 5.83 -3.70
C VAL A 142 12.62 5.72 -4.34
N ARG A 143 13.01 6.70 -5.16
CA ARG A 143 14.33 6.68 -5.83
C ARG A 143 15.47 6.78 -4.81
N ARG A 144 15.37 7.72 -3.86
CA ARG A 144 16.32 7.83 -2.74
C ARG A 144 16.46 6.51 -1.98
N ALA A 145 15.35 5.83 -1.68
CA ALA A 145 15.39 4.57 -0.94
C ALA A 145 16.00 3.39 -1.71
N LEU A 146 15.96 3.41 -3.05
CA LEU A 146 16.49 2.34 -3.92
C LEU A 146 17.96 2.52 -4.32
N ASP A 147 18.44 3.76 -4.36
CA ASP A 147 19.79 4.10 -4.84
C ASP A 147 20.86 4.12 -3.73
N ASP A 148 20.45 4.21 -2.45
CA ASP A 148 21.30 4.09 -1.27
C ASP A 148 21.51 2.62 -0.83
#